data_AF-Q7P9H0-F1
#
_entry.id   AF-Q7P9H0-F1
#
_cell.length_a   1.000
_cell.length_b   1.000
_cell.length_c   1.000
_cell.angle_alpha   90.00
_cell.angle_beta   90.00
_cell.angle_gamma   90.00
#
_symmetry.space_group_name_H-M   'P 1'
#
loop_
_entity.id
_entity.type
_entity.pdbx_description
1 polymer ?
#
loop_
_entity_poly.entity_id
_entity_poly.type
_entity_poly.pdbx_seq_one_letter_code
_entity_poly.pdbx_strand_id
1 'polypeptide(L)'
;MRLWKYTLLLCERHKQGKDKLPLVYNLVIYNGKEIYNAPRNLWSLFTDSVMAKKLMAEDYQLVDLQAMTDDEIVKKKHLGMLEYMMQHIQYAGYDKTMREVLNRV
;
A
#
# COMPACT_ATOMS: atom_id res chain seq x y z
N MET A 1 -10.14 -7.23 14.00
CA MET A 1 -10.02 -7.65 12.58
C MET A 1 -11.25 -8.33 11.96
N ARG A 2 -12.15 -8.99 12.72
CA ARG A 2 -13.23 -9.82 12.14
C ARG A 2 -14.13 -9.10 11.11
N LEU A 3 -14.60 -7.89 11.41
CA LEU A 3 -15.46 -7.11 10.49
C LEU A 3 -14.77 -6.87 9.14
N TRP A 4 -13.53 -6.40 9.15
CA TRP A 4 -12.76 -6.13 7.93
C TRP A 4 -12.50 -7.39 7.11
N LYS A 5 -12.21 -8.52 7.76
CA LYS A 5 -12.11 -9.81 7.07
C LYS A 5 -13.39 -10.14 6.30
N TYR A 6 -14.55 -9.97 6.92
CA TYR A 6 -15.82 -10.22 6.25
C TYR A 6 -16.13 -9.22 5.14
N THR A 7 -15.83 -7.93 5.34
CA THR A 7 -15.95 -6.93 4.29
C THR A 7 -15.15 -7.30 3.05
N LEU A 8 -13.87 -7.66 3.21
CA LEU A 8 -13.02 -8.06 2.10
C LEU A 8 -13.51 -9.34 1.41
N LEU A 9 -13.94 -10.35 2.17
CA LEU A 9 -14.50 -11.59 1.61
C LEU A 9 -15.79 -11.34 0.82
N LEU A 10 -16.64 -10.40 1.26
CA LEU A 10 -17.85 -10.02 0.52
C LEU A 10 -17.50 -9.31 -0.78
N CYS A 11 -16.52 -8.39 -0.74
CA CYS A 11 -15.99 -7.73 -1.93
C CYS A 11 -15.44 -8.74 -2.94
N GLU A 12 -14.63 -9.70 -2.48
CA GLU A 12 -14.03 -10.75 -3.31
C GLU A 12 -15.10 -11.63 -3.99
N ARG A 13 -16.09 -12.10 -3.22
CA ARG A 13 -17.21 -12.88 -3.78
C ARG A 13 -18.01 -12.09 -4.81
N HIS A 14 -18.22 -10.80 -4.57
CA HIS A 14 -18.98 -9.96 -5.49
C HIS A 14 -18.22 -9.65 -6.78
N LYS A 15 -16.88 -9.61 -6.74
CA LYS A 15 -16.03 -9.27 -7.89
C LYS A 15 -16.10 -10.33 -9.02
N GLN A 16 -16.54 -11.56 -8.74
CA GLN A 16 -16.66 -12.64 -9.72
C GLN A 16 -17.55 -12.24 -10.91
N GLY A 17 -16.92 -11.77 -12.00
CA GLY A 17 -17.60 -11.33 -13.23
C GLY A 17 -18.14 -9.90 -13.22
N LYS A 18 -17.74 -9.06 -12.26
CA LYS A 18 -18.17 -7.65 -12.17
C LYS A 18 -16.99 -6.70 -12.13
N ASP A 19 -17.17 -5.47 -12.61
CA ASP A 19 -16.07 -4.49 -12.63
C ASP A 19 -15.93 -3.71 -11.32
N LYS A 20 -17.04 -3.46 -10.62
CA LYS A 20 -17.08 -2.62 -9.41
C LYS A 20 -17.28 -3.44 -8.13
N LEU A 21 -16.71 -2.95 -7.04
CA LEU A 21 -16.90 -3.51 -5.70
C LEU A 21 -18.22 -3.04 -5.09
N PRO A 22 -18.87 -3.86 -4.23
CA PRO A 22 -20.08 -3.45 -3.52
C PRO A 22 -19.74 -2.51 -2.36
N LEU A 23 -20.67 -1.60 -2.05
CA LEU A 23 -20.62 -0.84 -0.79
C LEU A 23 -21.05 -1.77 0.35
N VAL A 24 -20.21 -1.90 1.37
CA VAL A 24 -20.48 -2.73 2.55
C VAL A 24 -20.54 -1.85 3.79
N TYR A 25 -21.72 -1.75 4.40
CA TYR A 25 -21.93 -1.04 5.67
C TYR A 25 -21.95 -2.02 6.84
N ASN A 26 -20.97 -1.92 7.74
CA ASN A 26 -20.89 -2.76 8.93
C ASN A 26 -21.69 -2.13 10.07
N LEU A 27 -22.75 -2.79 10.52
CA LEU A 27 -23.54 -2.40 11.70
C LEU A 27 -23.37 -3.45 12.80
N VAL A 28 -23.00 -3.00 14.00
CA VAL A 28 -22.91 -3.85 15.19
C VAL A 28 -23.99 -3.40 16.17
N ILE A 29 -24.97 -4.27 16.43
CA ILE A 29 -25.97 -4.08 17.47
C ILE A 29 -25.48 -4.84 18.71
N TYR A 30 -25.26 -4.12 19.80
CA TYR A 30 -24.74 -4.69 21.04
C TYR A 30 -25.73 -4.44 22.17
N ASN A 31 -26.10 -5.53 22.87
CA ASN A 31 -26.97 -5.51 24.04
C ASN A 31 -26.31 -6.32 25.17
N GLY A 32 -25.20 -5.78 25.71
CA GLY A 32 -24.51 -6.38 26.84
C GLY A 32 -24.72 -5.59 28.12
N LYS A 33 -24.39 -6.22 29.26
CA LYS A 33 -24.49 -5.60 30.58
C LYS A 33 -23.47 -4.48 30.79
N GLU A 34 -22.31 -4.58 30.14
CA GLU A 34 -21.19 -3.63 30.23
C GLU A 34 -21.19 -2.64 29.07
N ILE A 35 -20.59 -1.46 29.29
CA ILE A 35 -20.37 -0.45 28.24
C ILE A 35 -19.49 -1.03 27.15
N TYR A 36 -19.91 -0.85 25.89
CA TYR A 36 -19.14 -1.29 24.73
C TYR A 36 -17.81 -0.51 24.63
N ASN A 37 -16.69 -1.20 24.89
CA ASN A 37 -15.34 -0.63 24.91
C ASN A 37 -14.46 -1.10 23.72
N ALA A 38 -15.03 -1.88 22.80
CA ALA A 38 -14.27 -2.36 21.66
C ALA A 38 -14.03 -1.23 20.63
N PRO A 39 -12.87 -1.25 19.94
CA PRO A 39 -12.57 -0.29 18.86
C PRO A 39 -13.61 -0.32 17.74
N ARG A 40 -14.02 0.86 17.26
CA ARG A 40 -15.09 1.02 16.25
C ARG A 40 -14.58 1.21 14.83
N ASN A 41 -13.26 1.35 14.64
CA ASN A 41 -12.64 1.49 13.32
C ASN A 41 -11.31 0.73 13.28
N LEU A 42 -10.82 0.41 12.07
CA LEU A 42 -9.57 -0.33 11.89
C LEU A 42 -8.35 0.42 12.42
N TRP A 43 -8.30 1.73 12.14
CA TRP A 43 -7.13 2.56 12.35
C TRP A 43 -6.78 2.72 13.83
N SER A 44 -7.79 2.71 14.71
CA SER A 44 -7.61 2.74 16.17
C SER A 44 -6.92 1.50 16.76
N LEU A 45 -6.70 0.46 15.95
CA LEU A 45 -5.94 -0.73 16.35
C LEU A 45 -4.43 -0.56 16.16
N PHE A 46 -3.98 0.48 15.45
CA PHE A 46 -2.56 0.77 15.23
C PHE A 46 -2.02 1.69 16.33
N THR A 47 -0.72 1.56 16.62
CA THR A 47 -0.02 2.44 17.57
C THR A 47 -0.15 3.91 17.19
N ASP A 48 0.00 4.23 15.90
CA ASP A 48 -0.30 5.56 15.34
C ASP A 48 -1.53 5.47 14.41
N SER A 49 -2.69 5.75 14.99
CA SER A 49 -3.96 5.70 14.25
C SER A 49 -4.09 6.78 13.17
N VAL A 50 -3.41 7.92 13.33
CA VAL A 50 -3.46 9.03 12.37
C VAL A 50 -2.65 8.67 11.14
N MET A 51 -1.43 8.19 11.33
CA MET A 51 -0.57 7.74 10.24
C MET A 51 -1.17 6.52 9.53
N ALA A 52 -1.71 5.55 10.28
CA ALA A 52 -2.36 4.37 9.68
C ALA A 52 -3.54 4.78 8.78
N LYS A 53 -4.38 5.70 9.25
CA LYS A 53 -5.50 6.21 8.44
C LYS A 53 -5.00 6.92 7.17
N LYS A 54 -3.98 7.77 7.29
CA LYS A 54 -3.40 8.48 6.15
C LYS A 54 -2.86 7.50 5.10
N LEU A 55 -2.03 6.55 5.51
CA LEU A 55 -1.36 5.63 4.57
C LEU A 55 -2.27 4.56 3.98
N MET A 56 -3.31 4.14 4.69
CA MET A 56 -4.13 2.98 4.29
C MET A 56 -5.50 3.35 3.73
N ALA A 57 -5.97 4.59 3.92
CA ALA A 57 -7.29 5.03 3.42
C ALA A 57 -7.21 6.03 2.27
N GLU A 58 -6.09 6.72 2.10
CA GLU A 58 -5.83 7.57 0.94
C GLU A 58 -5.32 6.72 -0.24
N ASP A 59 -5.12 7.38 -1.39
CA ASP A 59 -4.50 6.72 -2.53
C ASP A 59 -3.12 6.19 -2.15
N TYR A 60 -2.82 4.98 -2.62
CA TYR A 60 -1.49 4.41 -2.42
C TYR A 60 -0.46 5.25 -3.19
N GLN A 61 0.74 5.36 -2.63
CA GLN A 61 1.83 6.03 -3.32
C GLN A 61 2.33 5.14 -4.47
N LEU A 62 1.96 5.49 -5.70
CA LEU A 62 2.51 4.87 -6.91
C LEU A 62 3.89 5.47 -7.19
N VAL A 63 4.93 4.63 -7.16
CA VAL A 63 6.27 4.98 -7.65
C VAL A 63 6.43 4.36 -9.04
N ASP A 64 6.12 5.14 -10.06
CA ASP A 64 6.22 4.70 -11.46
C ASP A 64 7.65 4.87 -11.98
N LEU A 65 8.46 3.83 -11.82
CA LEU A 65 9.85 3.83 -12.26
C LEU A 65 10.01 3.88 -13.79
N GLN A 66 8.99 3.52 -14.57
CA GLN A 66 9.09 3.57 -16.04
C GLN A 66 8.86 4.99 -16.56
N ALA A 67 7.99 5.76 -15.90
CA ALA A 67 7.76 7.16 -16.25
C ALA A 67 8.86 8.09 -15.75
N MET A 68 9.63 7.68 -14.73
CA MET A 68 10.72 8.46 -14.14
C MET A 68 11.98 8.43 -14.99
N THR A 69 12.71 9.56 -15.01
CA THR A 69 14.04 9.61 -15.64
C THR A 69 15.14 9.17 -14.67
N ASP A 70 16.21 8.59 -15.21
CA ASP A 70 17.38 8.16 -14.44
C ASP A 70 17.95 9.28 -13.54
N ASP A 71 17.94 10.52 -14.04
CA ASP A 71 18.45 11.69 -13.30
C ASP A 71 17.56 12.07 -12.11
N GLU A 72 16.24 11.85 -12.18
CA GLU A 72 15.33 12.05 -11.06
C GLU A 72 15.50 10.98 -9.98
N ILE A 73 15.82 9.75 -10.41
CA ILE A 73 16.06 8.61 -9.54
C ILE A 73 17.36 8.79 -8.77
N VAL A 74 18.47 9.10 -9.44
CA VAL A 74 19.81 9.22 -8.82
C VAL A 74 19.85 10.35 -7.76
N LYS A 75 19.03 11.40 -7.90
CA LYS A 75 18.91 12.47 -6.89
C LYS A 75 18.45 12.00 -5.52
N LYS A 76 17.79 10.83 -5.41
CA LYS A 76 17.29 10.27 -4.15
C LYS A 76 18.34 9.47 -3.36
N LYS A 77 19.63 9.63 -3.67
CA LYS A 77 20.77 8.97 -3.00
C LYS A 77 20.55 7.45 -2.87
N HIS A 78 20.50 6.93 -1.63
CA HIS A 78 20.38 5.50 -1.34
C HIS A 78 19.06 4.88 -1.85
N LEU A 79 17.95 5.63 -1.78
CA LEU A 79 16.67 5.19 -2.35
C LEU A 79 16.72 5.20 -3.88
N GLY A 80 17.44 6.17 -4.46
CA GLY A 80 17.66 6.27 -5.89
C GLY A 80 18.36 5.06 -6.48
N MET A 81 19.37 4.52 -5.80
CA MET A 81 20.06 3.31 -6.26
C MET A 81 19.12 2.11 -6.38
N LEU A 82 18.25 1.89 -5.38
CA LEU A 82 17.28 0.79 -5.40
C LEU A 82 16.20 1.00 -6.46
N GLU A 83 15.70 2.24 -6.61
CA GLU A 83 14.75 2.59 -7.66
C GLU A 83 15.34 2.39 -9.06
N TYR A 84 16.60 2.78 -9.28
CA TYR A 84 17.32 2.62 -10.54
C TYR A 84 17.49 1.13 -10.89
N MET A 85 17.89 0.34 -9.90
CA MET A 85 17.97 -1.12 -10.02
C MET A 85 16.63 -1.70 -10.48
N MET A 86 15.55 -1.35 -9.79
CA MET A 86 14.22 -1.86 -10.10
C MET A 86 13.76 -1.44 -11.51
N GLN A 87 14.09 -0.22 -11.94
CA GLN A 87 13.79 0.27 -13.29
C GLN A 87 14.48 -0.57 -14.39
N HIS A 88 15.71 -1.03 -14.14
CA HIS A 88 16.52 -1.73 -15.13
C HIS A 88 16.45 -3.26 -15.03
N ILE A 89 15.56 -3.84 -14.21
CA ILE A 89 15.54 -5.30 -13.90
C ILE A 89 15.33 -6.20 -15.12
N GLN A 90 14.80 -5.67 -16.22
CA GLN A 90 14.58 -6.39 -17.47
C GLN A 90 15.77 -6.30 -18.44
N TYR A 91 16.80 -5.49 -18.15
CA TYR A 91 17.99 -5.35 -18.98
C TYR A 91 19.04 -6.43 -18.67
N ALA A 92 19.47 -7.16 -19.69
CA ALA A 92 20.41 -8.29 -19.58
C ALA A 92 21.86 -7.92 -19.16
N GLY A 93 22.18 -6.63 -19.00
CA GLY A 93 23.52 -6.11 -18.66
C GLY A 93 23.62 -5.49 -17.26
N TYR A 94 22.92 -6.07 -16.29
CA TYR A 94 22.69 -5.51 -14.95
C TYR A 94 23.96 -5.21 -14.14
N ASP A 95 25.06 -5.93 -14.41
CA ASP A 95 26.36 -5.75 -13.76
C ASP A 95 27.03 -4.43 -14.15
N LYS A 96 26.92 -4.03 -15.41
CA LYS A 96 27.47 -2.79 -15.95
C LYS A 96 26.67 -1.57 -15.48
N THR A 97 25.34 -1.65 -15.50
CA THR A 97 24.46 -0.59 -14.99
C THR A 97 24.68 -0.33 -13.50
N MET A 98 24.92 -1.38 -12.70
CA MET A 98 25.25 -1.22 -11.28
C MET A 98 26.54 -0.46 -11.02
N ARG A 99 27.57 -0.71 -11.83
CA ARG A 99 28.84 0.03 -11.74
C ARG A 99 28.66 1.50 -12.12
N GLU A 100 27.82 1.81 -13.11
CA GLU A 100 27.55 3.21 -13.50
C GLU A 100 26.83 4.00 -12.40
N VAL A 101 25.86 3.41 -11.72
CA VAL A 101 25.15 4.07 -10.61
C VAL A 101 26.06 4.29 -9.41
N LEU A 102 26.86 3.27 -9.03
CA LEU A 102 27.83 3.37 -7.95
C LEU A 102 28.87 4.48 -8.17
N ASN A 103 29.17 4.81 -9.42
CA ASN A 103 30.10 5.89 -9.77
C ASN A 103 29.42 7.28 -9.81
N ARG A 104 28.08 7.35 -9.81
CA ARG A 104 27.29 8.59 -9.89
C ARG A 104 26.72 9.04 -8.53
N VAL A 105 26.69 8.16 -7.53
CA VAL A 105 26.26 8.44 -6.15
C VAL A 105 27.46 8.77 -5.28
#